data_AF-A0AAW1M072-F1
#
_entry.id   AF-A0AAW1M072-F1
#
_cell.length_a   1.000
_cell.length_b   1.000
_cell.length_c   1.000
_cell.angle_alpha   90.00
_cell.angle_beta   90.00
_cell.angle_gamma   90.00
#
_symmetry.space_group_name_H-M   'P 1'
#
loop_
_entity.id
_entity.type
_entity.pdbx_description
1 polymer ?
#
loop_
_entity_poly.entity_id
_entity_poly.type
_entity_poly.pdbx_seq_one_letter_code
_entity_poly.pdbx_strand_id
1 'polypeptide(L)' 'MDVERLIHLVYIRNPIWNQKDKRHHNVHILNKLWGEIATAMNSEQSTVKAKWKNLRDTFRREFRKIPILR' A
#
# COMPACT_ATOMS: atom_id res chain seq x y z
N MET A 1 11.78 7.08 5.98
CA MET A 1 10.32 7.09 5.75
C MET A 1 9.65 6.37 6.91
N ASP A 2 8.73 7.05 7.59
CA ASP A 2 7.91 6.46 8.65
C ASP A 2 6.98 5.38 8.07
N VAL A 3 7.19 4.14 8.49
CA VAL A 3 6.50 2.96 7.94
C VAL A 3 5.08 2.84 8.49
N GLU A 4 4.86 3.13 9.77
CA GLU A 4 3.55 3.05 10.40
C GLU A 4 2.62 4.09 9.80
N ARG A 5 3.12 5.31 9.62
CA ARG A 5 2.38 6.38 8.93
C ARG A 5 2.03 6.00 7.49
N LEU A 6 2.96 5.38 6.76
CA LEU A 6 2.68 4.88 5.40
C LEU A 6 1.56 3.84 5.41
N ILE A 7 1.66 2.83 6.29
CA ILE A 7 0.65 1.77 6.42
C ILE A 7 -0.72 2.40 6.72
N HIS A 8 -0.80 3.33 7.67
CA HIS A 8 -2.01 4.04 8.00
C HIS A 8 -2.60 4.80 6.81
N LEU A 9 -1.78 5.59 6.09
CA LEU A 9 -2.24 6.38 4.93
C LEU A 9 -2.71 5.51 3.76
N VAL A 10 -2.11 4.33 3.58
CA VAL A 10 -2.57 3.35 2.59
C VAL A 10 -3.86 2.69 3.06
N TYR A 11 -3.95 2.31 4.34
CA TYR A 11 -5.11 1.62 4.90
C TYR A 11 -6.39 2.44 4.76
N ILE A 12 -6.37 3.73 5.10
CA ILE A 12 -7.54 4.62 4.95
C ILE A 12 -7.95 4.84 3.48
N ARG A 13 -7.06 4.56 2.52
CA ARG A 13 -7.30 4.67 1.07
C ARG A 13 -7.62 3.30 0.48
N ASN A 14 -8.81 2.79 0.79
CA ASN A 14 -9.31 1.47 0.33
C ASN A 14 -8.95 1.11 -1.12
N PRO A 15 -9.11 1.98 -2.13
CA PRO A 15 -8.79 1.61 -3.52
C PRO A 15 -7.35 1.16 -3.74
N ILE A 16 -6.39 1.53 -2.89
CA ILE A 16 -4.98 1.13 -3.05
C ILE A 16 -4.76 -0.35 -2.74
N TRP A 17 -5.40 -0.88 -1.69
CA TRP A 17 -5.11 -2.22 -1.18
C TRP A 17 -6.29 -3.19 -1.32
N ASN A 18 -7.53 -2.68 -1.32
CA ASN A 18 -8.73 -3.48 -1.35
C ASN A 18 -9.13 -3.82 -2.79
N GLN A 19 -8.86 -5.05 -3.21
CA GLN A 19 -9.22 -5.57 -4.54
C GLN A 19 -10.74 -5.63 -4.79
N LYS A 20 -11.56 -5.60 -3.73
CA LYS A 20 -13.03 -5.57 -3.84
C LYS A 20 -13.58 -4.15 -4.07
N ASP A 21 -12.76 -3.10 -3.88
CA ASP A 21 -13.17 -1.73 -4.17
C ASP A 21 -13.24 -1.53 -5.70
N LYS A 22 -14.39 -1.07 -6.20
CA LYS A 22 -14.61 -0.85 -7.65
C LYS A 22 -13.57 0.10 -8.26
N ARG A 23 -12.98 1.00 -7.46
CA ARG A 23 -11.98 1.97 -7.89
C ARG A 23 -10.57 1.38 -7.93
N HIS A 24 -10.34 0.16 -7.43
CA HIS A 24 -9.03 -0.49 -7.44
C HIS A 24 -8.46 -0.68 -8.85
N HIS A 25 -9.32 -0.79 -9.87
CA HIS A 25 -8.90 -0.92 -11.26
C HIS A 25 -8.76 0.44 -11.98
N ASN A 26 -9.14 1.54 -11.33
CA ASN A 26 -9.06 2.87 -11.93
C ASN A 26 -7.67 3.47 -11.70
N VAL A 27 -6.80 3.35 -12.71
CA VAL A 27 -5.42 3.84 -12.68
C VAL A 27 -5.34 5.34 -12.38
N HIS A 28 -6.29 6.14 -12.88
CA HIS A 28 -6.31 7.58 -12.62
C HIS A 28 -6.56 7.88 -11.13
N ILE A 29 -7.54 7.19 -10.53
CA ILE A 29 -7.80 7.30 -9.08
C ILE A 29 -6.59 6.81 -8.27
N LEU A 30 -6.01 5.67 -8.63
CA LEU A 30 -4.83 5.15 -7.94
C LEU A 30 -3.66 6.12 -7.99
N ASN A 31 -3.37 6.71 -9.15
CA ASN A 31 -2.28 7.69 -9.28
C ASN A 31 -2.54 8.95 -8.45
N LYS A 32 -3.78 9.45 -8.42
CA LYS A 32 -4.15 10.56 -7.54
C LYS A 32 -3.91 10.22 -6.08
N LEU A 33 -4.43 9.09 -5.60
CA LEU A 33 -4.30 8.65 -4.21
C LEU A 33 -2.84 8.45 -3.79
N TRP A 34 -2.03 7.84 -4.67
CA TRP A 34 -0.61 7.71 -4.42
C TRP A 34 0.12 9.06 -4.38
N GLY A 35 -0.32 10.03 -5.19
CA GLY A 35 0.20 11.41 -5.13
C GLY A 35 -0.09 12.06 -3.79
N GLU A 36 -1.33 11.93 -3.28
CA GLU A 36 -1.68 12.45 -1.95
C GLU A 36 -0.86 11.82 -0.83
N ILE A 37 -0.61 10.51 -0.87
CA ILE A 37 0.26 9.84 0.10
C ILE A 37 1.69 10.38 -0.02
N ALA A 38 2.21 10.54 -1.23
CA ALA A 38 3.55 11.06 -1.49
C ALA A 38 3.73 12.45 -0.87
N THR A 39 2.77 13.36 -1.10
CA THR A 39 2.72 14.68 -0.46
C THR A 39 2.65 14.59 1.07
N ALA A 40 1.77 13.75 1.62
CA ALA A 40 1.61 13.58 3.07
C ALA A 40 2.84 12.96 3.77
N MET A 41 3.69 12.26 3.01
CA MET A 41 4.95 11.65 3.44
C MET A 41 6.17 12.52 3.12
N ASN A 42 5.98 13.68 2.48
CA ASN A 42 7.05 14.53 1.95
C ASN A 42 8.10 13.71 1.17
N SER A 43 7.64 12.89 0.23
CA SER A 43 8.47 11.94 -0.53
C SER A 43 7.95 11.80 -1.95
N GLU A 44 8.77 11.28 -2.86
CA GLU A 44 8.33 10.99 -4.23
C GLU A 44 7.37 9.79 -4.29
N GLN A 45 6.39 9.87 -5.20
CA GLN A 45 5.41 8.82 -5.42
C GLN A 45 6.05 7.45 -5.73
N SER A 46 7.12 7.45 -6.53
CA SER A 46 7.96 6.28 -6.85
C SER A 46 8.50 5.61 -5.58
N THR A 47 9.11 6.41 -4.70
CA THR A 47 9.69 5.97 -3.43
C THR A 47 8.64 5.36 -2.51
N VAL A 48 7.48 6.01 -2.40
CA VAL A 48 6.41 5.51 -1.52
C VAL A 48 5.80 4.20 -2.05
N LYS A 49 5.55 4.13 -3.37
CA LYS A 49 5.08 2.90 -4.05
C LYS A 49 6.06 1.74 -3.86
N ALA A 50 7.37 1.99 -4.04
CA ALA A 50 8.41 0.99 -3.85
C ALA A 50 8.46 0.49 -2.39
N LYS A 51 8.38 1.41 -1.41
CA LYS A 51 8.37 1.04 0.01
C LYS A 51 7.14 0.19 0.36
N TRP A 52 5.95 0.55 -0.12
CA TRP A 52 4.74 -0.24 0.07
C TRP A 52 4.82 -1.63 -0.56
N LYS A 53 5.36 -1.73 -1.77
CA LYS A 53 5.60 -3.03 -2.44
C LYS A 53 6.46 -3.94 -1.56
N ASN A 54 7.60 -3.44 -1.08
CA ASN A 54 8.51 -4.20 -0.22
C ASN A 54 7.85 -4.66 1.09
N LEU A 55 7.01 -3.82 1.71
CA LEU A 55 6.24 -4.18 2.90
C LEU A 55 5.25 -5.32 2.62
N ARG A 56 4.47 -5.21 1.54
CA ARG A 56 3.52 -6.26 1.14
C ARG A 56 4.21 -7.57 0.80
N ASP A 57 5.34 -7.53 0.10
CA ASP A 57 6.07 -8.73 -0.28
C ASP A 57 6.71 -9.40 0.94
N THR A 58 7.23 -8.61 1.88
CA THR A 58 7.68 -9.10 3.19
C THR A 58 6.54 -9.75 3.97
N PHE A 59 5.40 -9.07 4.09
CA PHE A 59 4.21 -9.63 4.75
C PHE A 59 3.78 -10.96 4.12
N ARG A 60 3.70 -11.04 2.78
CA ARG A 60 3.36 -12.27 2.07
C ARG A 60 4.34 -13.40 2.35
N ARG A 61 5.64 -13.10 2.38
CA ARG A 61 6.68 -14.11 2.68
C ARG A 61 6.53 -14.63 4.10
N GLU A 62 6.37 -13.75 5.08
CA GLU A 62 6.21 -14.16 6.48
C GLU A 62 4.86 -14.89 6.70
N PHE A 63 3.79 -14.43 6.06
CA PHE A 63 2.48 -15.08 6.12
C PHE A 63 2.51 -16.51 5.58
N ARG A 64 3.28 -16.79 4.52
CA ARG A 64 3.46 -18.16 3.99
C ARG A 64 4.22 -19.09 4.93
N LYS A 65 5.01 -18.56 5.87
CA LYS A 65 5.71 -19.37 6.86
C LYS A 65 4.80 -19.82 8.00
N ILE A 66 3.65 -19.14 8.19
CA ILE A 66 2.68 -19.50 9.21
C ILE A 66 2.05 -20.84 8.77
N PRO A 67 2.25 -21.93 9.54
CA PRO A 67 1.60 -23.20 9.24
C PRO A 67 0.09 -23.00 9.29
N ILE A 68 -0.61 -23.47 8.26
CA ILE A 68 -2.08 -23.57 8.34
C ILE A 68 -2.36 -24.64 9.39
N LEU A 69 -2.74 -24.23 10.59
CA LEU A 69 -3.35 -25.13 11.58
C LEU A 69 -4.62 -25.68 10.92
N ARG A 70 -4.56 -26.93 10.49
CA ARG A 70 -5.69 -27.68 9.95
C ARG A 70 -6.48 -28.30 11.08
#